data_AF-W4MFY4-F1
#
_entry.id   AF-W4MFY4-F1
#
_cell.length_a   1.000
_cell.length_b   1.000
_cell.length_c   1.000
_cell.angle_alpha   90.00
_cell.angle_beta   90.00
_cell.angle_gamma   90.00
#
_symmetry.space_group_name_H-M   'P 1'
#
loop_
_entity.id
_entity.type
_entity.pdbx_description
1 polymer ?
#
loop_
_entity_poly.entity_id
_entity_poly.type
_entity_poly.pdbx_seq_one_letter_code
_entity_poly.pdbx_strand_id
1 'polypeptide(L)'
;MGMQVYCNNRALWAPSLQVGTLFLNQIRALEPIVGLESGIENPLADMLEIEASAFATFIQRLLHLLDTTNNGPLFALAAGCTEVALVLHADITEQWPVVSDRLKSLLHKAQTVMSALPERQVR
;
A
#
# COMPACT_ATOMS: atom_id res chain seq x y z
N MET A 1 -12.50 15.25 9.79
CA MET A 1 -12.40 15.14 8.32
C MET A 1 -11.61 13.89 7.98
N GLY A 2 -12.10 13.12 7.00
CA GLY A 2 -11.37 11.97 6.46
C GLY A 2 -10.48 12.40 5.30
N MET A 3 -9.77 11.44 4.72
CA MET A 3 -9.13 11.55 3.41
C MET A 3 -9.85 10.59 2.47
N GLN A 4 -9.94 10.93 1.19
CA GLN A 4 -10.56 10.09 0.16
C GLN A 4 -9.50 9.71 -0.86
N VAL A 5 -9.33 8.41 -1.09
CA VAL A 5 -8.38 7.86 -2.05
C VAL A 5 -9.13 7.38 -3.28
N TYR A 6 -8.71 7.84 -4.44
CA TYR A 6 -9.34 7.59 -5.73
C TYR A 6 -8.35 7.02 -6.74
N CYS A 7 -8.91 6.36 -7.75
CA CYS A 7 -8.22 6.03 -9.00
C CYS A 7 -9.24 6.14 -10.13
N ASN A 8 -8.98 6.96 -11.14
CA ASN A 8 -9.86 7.16 -12.31
C ASN A 8 -11.31 7.51 -11.88
N ASN A 9 -11.46 8.45 -10.94
CA ASN A 9 -12.76 8.87 -10.35
C ASN A 9 -13.51 7.77 -9.57
N ARG A 10 -12.90 6.60 -9.33
CA ARG A 10 -13.45 5.54 -8.48
C ARG A 10 -12.88 5.66 -7.07
N ALA A 11 -13.75 5.78 -6.07
CA ALA A 11 -13.33 5.76 -4.68
C ALA A 11 -12.81 4.37 -4.30
N LEU A 12 -11.59 4.29 -3.77
CA LEU A 12 -10.94 3.05 -3.34
C LEU A 12 -10.99 2.88 -1.82
N TRP A 13 -10.71 3.97 -1.09
CA TRP A 13 -10.52 3.92 0.36
C TRP A 13 -10.79 5.28 0.99
N ALA A 14 -11.45 5.29 2.15
CA ALA A 14 -11.82 6.50 2.89
C ALA A 14 -11.25 6.49 4.33
N PRO A 15 -9.92 6.60 4.52
CA PRO A 15 -9.31 6.60 5.84
C PRO A 15 -9.58 7.88 6.63
N SER A 16 -9.24 7.86 7.93
CA SER A 16 -9.00 9.11 8.65
C SER A 16 -7.84 9.88 8.01
N LEU A 17 -7.85 11.21 8.14
CA LEU A 17 -6.79 12.06 7.58
C LEU A 17 -5.38 11.65 8.07
N GLN A 18 -5.27 11.28 9.36
CA GLN A 18 -4.00 10.83 9.95
C GLN A 18 -3.50 9.54 9.31
N VAL A 19 -4.38 8.56 9.10
CA VAL A 19 -4.03 7.27 8.50
C VAL A 19 -3.63 7.44 7.04
N GLY A 20 -4.41 8.21 6.26
CA GLY A 20 -4.09 8.48 4.86
C GLY A 20 -2.76 9.24 4.70
N THR A 21 -2.51 10.24 5.54
CA THR A 21 -1.25 11.00 5.55
C THR A 21 -0.05 10.13 5.93
N LEU A 22 -0.20 9.27 6.93
CA LEU A 22 0.85 8.33 7.34
C LEU A 22 1.19 7.37 6.19
N PHE A 23 0.18 6.78 5.55
CA PHE A 23 0.35 5.89 4.41
C PHE A 23 1.11 6.60 3.27
N LEU A 24 0.67 7.80 2.88
CA LEU A 24 1.32 8.58 1.84
C LEU A 24 2.79 8.85 2.17
N ASN A 25 3.09 9.27 3.39
CA ASN A 25 4.46 9.58 3.81
C ASN A 25 5.35 8.33 3.80
N GLN A 26 4.81 7.16 4.16
CA GLN A 26 5.54 5.89 4.09
C GLN A 26 5.82 5.49 2.65
N ILE A 27 4.84 5.61 1.75
CA ILE A 27 5.04 5.33 0.32
C ILE A 27 6.11 6.25 -0.27
N ARG A 28 6.04 7.56 0.00
CA ARG A 28 7.04 8.53 -0.46
C ARG A 28 8.44 8.25 0.07
N ALA A 29 8.56 7.74 1.31
CA ALA A 29 9.84 7.34 1.86
C ALA A 29 10.42 6.09 1.15
N LEU A 30 9.58 5.25 0.55
CA LEU A 30 10.00 4.07 -0.23
C LEU A 30 10.39 4.40 -1.68
N GLU A 31 9.82 5.44 -2.29
CA GLU A 31 10.13 5.86 -3.67
C GLU A 31 11.63 5.93 -3.99
N PRO A 32 12.50 6.61 -3.21
CA PRO A 32 13.93 6.64 -3.49
C PRO A 32 14.64 5.29 -3.29
N ILE A 33 14.09 4.40 -2.46
CA ILE A 33 14.63 3.06 -2.21
C ILE A 33 14.26 2.11 -3.36
N VAL A 34 13.02 2.22 -3.85
CA VAL A 34 12.50 1.49 -5.01
C VAL A 34 13.11 2.02 -6.32
N GLY A 35 13.47 3.31 -6.34
CA GLY A 35 13.99 4.02 -7.51
C GLY A 35 12.91 4.40 -8.52
N LEU A 36 11.65 4.50 -8.08
CA LEU A 36 10.49 4.82 -8.93
C LEU A 36 9.46 5.60 -8.11
N GLU A 37 8.83 6.59 -8.73
CA GLU A 37 7.66 7.27 -8.15
C GLU A 37 6.50 6.28 -8.01
N SER A 38 5.69 6.47 -6.97
CA SER A 38 4.59 5.55 -6.67
C SER A 38 3.37 5.74 -7.55
N GLY A 39 3.24 6.86 -8.26
CA GLY A 39 1.99 7.21 -8.93
C GLY A 39 0.89 7.71 -8.00
N ILE A 40 1.16 7.87 -6.70
CA ILE A 40 0.26 8.59 -5.78
C ILE A 40 0.54 10.08 -5.89
N GLU A 41 -0.45 10.86 -6.33
CA GLU A 41 -0.29 12.28 -6.54
C GLU A 41 -0.17 13.08 -5.23
N ASN A 42 0.17 14.37 -5.35
CA ASN A 42 0.07 15.27 -4.21
C ASN A 42 -1.39 15.43 -3.78
N PRO A 43 -1.69 15.41 -2.47
CA PRO A 43 -3.05 15.63 -2.00
C PRO A 43 -3.61 16.96 -2.49
N LEU A 44 -4.82 16.94 -3.02
CA LEU A 44 -5.61 18.13 -3.29
C LEU A 44 -6.71 18.22 -2.24
N ALA A 45 -6.53 19.13 -1.27
CA ALA A 45 -7.34 19.18 -0.05
C ALA A 45 -7.30 17.84 0.73
N ASP A 46 -8.43 17.13 0.81
CA ASP A 46 -8.56 15.82 1.46
C ASP A 46 -8.63 14.66 0.46
N MET A 47 -8.34 14.90 -0.83
CA MET A 47 -8.33 13.88 -1.87
C MET A 47 -6.91 13.47 -2.25
N LEU A 48 -6.71 12.16 -2.44
CA LEU A 48 -5.53 11.53 -3.04
C LEU A 48 -5.93 10.79 -4.30
N GLU A 49 -5.31 11.12 -5.42
CA GLU A 49 -5.47 10.38 -6.68
C GLU A 49 -4.29 9.41 -6.87
N ILE A 50 -4.59 8.22 -7.37
CA ILE A 50 -3.62 7.19 -7.74
C ILE A 50 -3.67 6.99 -9.26
N GLU A 51 -2.53 7.18 -9.92
CA GLU A 51 -2.35 6.77 -11.31
C GLU A 51 -2.10 5.26 -11.37
N ALA A 52 -3.05 4.54 -11.97
CA ALA A 52 -3.10 3.08 -11.93
C ALA A 52 -1.84 2.40 -12.47
N SER A 53 -1.30 2.87 -13.59
CA SER A 53 -0.18 2.23 -14.29
C SER A 53 1.14 2.39 -13.54
N ALA A 54 1.44 3.61 -13.08
CA ALA A 54 2.59 3.94 -12.26
C ALA A 54 2.53 3.21 -10.93
N PHE A 55 1.35 3.17 -10.28
CA PHE A 55 1.17 2.44 -9.03
C PHE A 55 1.37 0.93 -9.21
N ALA A 56 0.81 0.32 -10.25
CA ALA A 56 1.06 -1.09 -10.55
C ALA A 56 2.55 -1.39 -10.76
N THR A 57 3.25 -0.55 -11.52
CA THR A 57 4.69 -0.69 -11.79
C THR A 57 5.51 -0.53 -10.52
N PHE A 58 5.17 0.45 -9.68
CA PHE A 58 5.79 0.65 -8.37
C PHE A 58 5.64 -0.56 -7.46
N ILE A 59 4.42 -1.13 -7.37
CA ILE A 59 4.15 -2.31 -6.54
C ILE A 59 4.95 -3.52 -7.00
N GLN A 60 5.03 -3.77 -8.32
CA GLN A 60 5.86 -4.86 -8.85
C GLN A 60 7.34 -4.67 -8.48
N ARG A 61 7.85 -3.44 -8.57
CA ARG A 61 9.24 -3.13 -8.22
C ARG A 61 9.51 -3.25 -6.72
N LEU A 62 8.58 -2.80 -5.89
CA LEU A 62 8.62 -2.92 -4.43
C LEU A 62 8.61 -4.38 -4.00
N LEU A 63 7.74 -5.21 -4.57
CA LEU A 63 7.71 -6.65 -4.28
C LEU A 63 9.02 -7.32 -4.69
N HIS A 64 9.58 -6.99 -5.86
CA HIS A 64 10.88 -7.52 -6.29
C HIS A 64 12.02 -7.11 -5.33
N LEU A 65 12.04 -5.85 -4.88
CA LEU A 65 12.98 -5.36 -3.86
C LEU A 65 12.87 -6.16 -2.56
N LEU A 66 11.65 -6.38 -2.06
CA LEU A 66 11.40 -7.11 -0.81
C LEU A 66 11.73 -8.61 -0.92
N ASP A 67 11.57 -9.19 -2.11
CA ASP A 67 11.89 -10.59 -2.36
C ASP A 67 13.41 -10.84 -2.37
N THR A 68 14.16 -9.90 -2.95
CA THR A 68 15.61 -10.02 -3.16
C THR A 68 16.46 -9.42 -2.04
N THR A 69 15.92 -8.51 -1.23
CA THR A 69 16.67 -7.89 -0.14
C THR A 69 17.07 -8.90 0.94
N ASN A 70 18.28 -8.74 1.47
CA ASN A 70 18.76 -9.44 2.67
C ASN A 70 18.74 -8.53 3.91
N ASN A 71 18.30 -7.27 3.77
CA ASN A 71 18.20 -6.31 4.87
C ASN A 71 16.87 -6.49 5.62
N GLY A 72 16.91 -7.26 6.71
CA GLY A 72 15.74 -7.53 7.56
C GLY A 72 15.05 -6.26 8.09
N PRO A 73 15.77 -5.26 8.63
CA PRO A 73 15.17 -3.99 9.03
C PRO A 73 14.40 -3.27 7.91
N LEU A 74 14.95 -3.20 6.70
CA LEU A 74 14.25 -2.60 5.56
C LEU A 74 12.94 -3.35 5.26
N PHE A 75 13.00 -4.68 5.23
CA PHE A 75 11.81 -5.51 5.03
C PHE A 75 10.74 -5.22 6.09
N ALA A 76 11.13 -5.18 7.37
CA ALA A 76 10.21 -4.95 8.48
C ALA A 76 9.56 -3.56 8.42
N LEU A 77 10.34 -2.52 8.08
CA LEU A 77 9.82 -1.14 7.94
C LEU A 77 8.86 -1.01 6.75
N ALA A 78 9.16 -1.67 5.63
CA ALA A 78 8.34 -1.58 4.42
C ALA A 78 7.07 -2.44 4.50
N ALA A 79 7.07 -3.54 5.27
CA ALA A 79 6.00 -4.54 5.23
C ALA A 79 4.60 -3.94 5.48
N GLY A 80 4.42 -3.17 6.56
CA GLY A 80 3.10 -2.65 6.94
C GLY A 80 2.46 -1.73 5.89
N CYS A 81 3.24 -0.81 5.31
CA CYS A 81 2.72 0.05 4.24
C CYS A 81 2.51 -0.73 2.93
N THR A 82 3.34 -1.73 2.66
CA THR A 82 3.20 -2.62 1.50
C THR A 82 1.90 -3.41 1.58
N GLU A 83 1.53 -3.90 2.78
CA GLU A 83 0.26 -4.62 2.99
C GLU A 83 -0.95 -3.76 2.59
N VAL A 84 -0.99 -2.48 3.00
CA VAL A 84 -2.04 -1.53 2.61
C VAL A 84 -2.01 -1.24 1.10
N ALA A 85 -0.81 -1.02 0.55
CA ALA A 85 -0.63 -0.71 -0.86
C ALA A 85 -1.07 -1.87 -1.78
N LEU A 86 -0.87 -3.11 -1.34
CA LEU A 86 -1.32 -4.30 -2.06
C LEU A 86 -2.84 -4.43 -2.12
N VAL A 87 -3.57 -3.98 -1.10
CA VAL A 87 -5.04 -3.94 -1.16
C VAL A 87 -5.50 -2.95 -2.22
N LEU A 88 -4.94 -1.73 -2.21
CA LEU A 88 -5.26 -0.71 -3.22
C LEU A 88 -4.91 -1.21 -4.63
N HIS A 89 -3.76 -1.86 -4.79
CA HIS A 89 -3.35 -2.45 -6.06
C HIS A 89 -4.35 -3.52 -6.53
N ALA A 90 -4.72 -4.44 -5.65
CA ALA A 90 -5.65 -5.51 -5.97
C ALA A 90 -7.05 -4.97 -6.31
N ASP A 91 -7.48 -3.89 -5.65
CA ASP A 91 -8.74 -3.22 -6.01
C ASP A 91 -8.63 -2.54 -7.39
N ILE A 92 -7.56 -1.79 -7.66
CA ILE A 92 -7.33 -1.10 -8.94
C ILE A 92 -7.24 -2.09 -10.11
N THR A 93 -6.53 -3.20 -9.94
CA THR A 93 -6.26 -4.19 -11.00
C THR A 93 -7.22 -5.37 -11.02
N GLU A 94 -8.11 -5.45 -10.04
CA GLU A 94 -9.00 -6.58 -9.78
C GLU A 94 -8.26 -7.92 -9.56
N GLN A 95 -6.96 -7.86 -9.28
CA GLN A 95 -6.09 -9.03 -9.16
C GLN A 95 -5.03 -8.86 -8.07
N TRP A 96 -4.89 -9.87 -7.23
CA TRP A 96 -3.75 -9.95 -6.32
C TRP A 96 -2.47 -10.26 -7.10
N PRO A 97 -1.34 -9.61 -6.78
CA PRO A 97 -0.08 -9.93 -7.45
C PRO A 97 0.39 -11.34 -7.09
N VAL A 98 1.01 -12.01 -8.05
CA VAL A 98 1.67 -13.28 -7.82
C VAL A 98 3.00 -13.02 -7.11
N VAL A 99 3.19 -13.67 -5.96
CA VAL A 99 4.39 -13.48 -5.12
C VAL A 99 5.11 -14.80 -4.85
N SER A 100 6.39 -14.70 -4.52
CA SER A 100 7.22 -15.84 -4.08
C SER A 100 6.74 -16.42 -2.75
N ASP A 101 7.22 -17.62 -2.40
CA ASP A 101 6.97 -18.24 -1.09
C ASP A 101 7.36 -17.34 0.08
N ARG A 102 8.44 -16.57 -0.08
CA ARG A 102 8.95 -15.63 0.93
C ARG A 102 7.93 -14.55 1.27
N LEU A 103 7.23 -14.03 0.27
CA LEU A 103 6.28 -12.93 0.41
C LEU A 103 4.84 -13.39 0.64
N LYS A 104 4.55 -14.70 0.61
CA LYS A 104 3.19 -15.23 0.85
C LYS A 104 2.56 -14.75 2.16
N SER A 105 3.36 -14.68 3.24
CA SER A 105 2.86 -14.20 4.54
C SER A 105 2.44 -12.73 4.53
N LEU A 106 3.18 -11.89 3.79
CA LEU A 106 2.87 -10.47 3.61
C LEU A 106 1.58 -10.31 2.78
N LEU A 107 1.45 -11.05 1.68
CA LEU A 107 0.24 -11.04 0.86
C LEU A 107 -1.00 -11.50 1.65
N HIS A 108 -0.86 -12.54 2.47
CA HIS A 108 -1.96 -13.02 3.32
C HIS A 108 -2.42 -11.97 4.33
N LYS A 109 -1.49 -11.22 4.94
CA LYS A 109 -1.84 -10.11 5.82
C LYS A 109 -2.55 -8.99 5.07
N ALA A 110 -2.05 -8.62 3.88
CA ALA A 110 -2.68 -7.61 3.03
C ALA A 110 -4.16 -7.91 2.77
N GLN A 111 -4.51 -9.18 2.49
CA GLN A 111 -5.90 -9.61 2.28
C GLN A 111 -6.84 -9.38 3.47
N THR A 112 -6.30 -9.11 4.66
CA THR A 112 -7.08 -8.89 5.89
C THR A 112 -6.87 -7.51 6.51
N VAL A 113 -5.86 -6.74 6.10
CA VAL A 113 -5.42 -5.51 6.79
C VAL A 113 -6.48 -4.39 6.81
N MET A 114 -7.31 -4.33 5.77
CA MET A 114 -8.42 -3.36 5.67
C MET A 114 -9.76 -3.92 6.17
N SER A 115 -9.80 -5.19 6.58
CA SER A 115 -10.96 -5.70 7.33
C SER A 115 -10.96 -5.06 8.71
N ALA A 116 -12.14 -4.75 9.25
CA ALA A 116 -12.26 -4.22 10.61
C ALA A 116 -11.45 -5.11 11.58
N LEU A 117 -10.57 -4.49 12.38
CA LEU A 117 -9.86 -5.23 13.44
C LEU A 117 -10.90 -5.97 14.28
N PRO A 118 -10.75 -7.28 14.54
CA PRO A 118 -11.67 -7.98 15.41
C PRO A 118 -11.76 -7.23 16.72
N GLU A 119 -12.97 -6.92 17.18
CA GLU A 119 -13.17 -6.27 18.47
C GLU A 119 -12.42 -7.08 19.52
N ARG A 120 -11.50 -6.40 20.22
CA ARG A 120 -10.75 -7.01 21.31
C ARG A 120 -11.78 -7.44 22.34
N GLN A 121 -12.07 -8.73 22.45
CA GLN A 121 -12.83 -9.25 23.58
C GLN A 121 -12.02 -8.96 24.84
N VAL A 122 -12.37 -7.87 25.51
CA VAL A 122 -11.89 -7.56 26.85
C VAL A 122 -12.52 -8.63 27.75
N ARG A 123 -11.69 -9.55 28.23
CA ARG A 123 -12.05 -10.49 29.30
C ARG A 123 -11.96 -9.78 30.64
#